data_AF-A0A661VPI6-F1
#
_entry.id   AF-A0A661VPI6-F1
#
_cell.length_a   1.000
_cell.length_b   1.000
_cell.length_c   1.000
_cell.angle_alpha   90.00
_cell.angle_beta   90.00
_cell.angle_gamma   90.00
#
_symmetry.space_group_name_H-M   'P 1'
#
loop_
_entity.id
_entity.type
_entity.pdbx_description
1 polymer ?
#
loop_
_entity_poly.entity_id
_entity_poly.type
_entity_poly.pdbx_seq_one_letter_code
_entity_poly.pdbx_strand_id
1 'polypeptide(L)'
;MELRPGDPDHIRGFILNKLYTMRMWVRPGGRPRGHTSLSNLPKGYPRRFRGLFPAQVRVLRRMGLIVTFPHSGDREPHVSAVLSPEAVERGLELCNAYRHAVGLPPLGRSFRELV
;
A
#
# COMPACT_ATOMS: atom_id res chain seq x y z
N MET A 1 -21.42 0.84 0.36
CA MET A 1 -20.98 1.03 -1.03
C MET A 1 -19.93 -0.03 -1.31
N GLU A 2 -20.14 -0.86 -2.32
CA GLU A 2 -19.19 -1.93 -2.67
C GLU A 2 -18.06 -1.34 -3.53
N LEU A 3 -16.81 -1.46 -3.06
CA LEU A 3 -15.65 -0.98 -3.80
C LEU A 3 -15.40 -1.84 -5.03
N ARG A 4 -15.14 -1.23 -6.18
CA ARG A 4 -14.90 -1.93 -7.45
C ARG A 4 -13.51 -1.64 -8.01
N PRO A 5 -12.97 -2.53 -8.85
CA PRO A 5 -11.71 -2.27 -9.53
C PRO A 5 -11.75 -0.96 -10.33
N GLY A 6 -10.75 -0.10 -10.13
CA GLY A 6 -10.69 1.23 -10.73
C GLY A 6 -11.06 2.36 -9.77
N ASP A 7 -11.83 2.08 -8.72
CA ASP A 7 -12.18 3.08 -7.72
C ASP A 7 -10.93 3.56 -6.96
N PRO A 8 -10.82 4.88 -6.65
CA PRO A 8 -9.66 5.40 -5.94
C PRO A 8 -9.37 4.69 -4.62
N ASP A 9 -10.39 4.39 -3.81
CA ASP A 9 -10.23 3.66 -2.55
C ASP A 9 -9.88 2.19 -2.76
N HIS A 10 -10.40 1.54 -3.79
CA HIS A 10 -10.03 0.16 -4.11
C HIS A 10 -8.55 0.06 -4.51
N ILE A 11 -8.02 1.01 -5.28
CA ILE A 11 -6.60 1.05 -5.66
C ILE A 11 -5.72 1.34 -4.43
N ARG A 12 -6.12 2.29 -3.60
CA ARG A 12 -5.40 2.63 -2.35
C ARG A 12 -5.35 1.44 -1.39
N GLY A 13 -6.48 0.75 -1.20
CA GLY A 13 -6.55 -0.46 -0.41
C GLY A 13 -5.71 -1.61 -0.99
N PHE A 14 -5.69 -1.78 -2.31
CA PHE A 14 -4.79 -2.75 -2.98
C PHE A 14 -3.31 -2.45 -2.70
N ILE A 15 -2.88 -1.17 -2.84
CA ILE A 15 -1.50 -0.74 -2.58
C ILE A 15 -1.11 -1.09 -1.14
N LEU A 16 -1.93 -0.71 -0.17
CA LEU A 16 -1.66 -0.95 1.25
C LEU A 16 -1.67 -2.45 1.57
N ASN A 17 -2.65 -3.20 1.05
CA ASN A 17 -2.69 -4.66 1.19
C ASN A 17 -1.38 -5.29 0.71
N LYS A 18 -0.90 -4.93 -0.48
CA LYS A 18 0.35 -5.46 -1.03
C LYS A 18 1.56 -5.12 -0.15
N LEU A 19 1.67 -3.86 0.27
CA LEU A 19 2.80 -3.42 1.09
C LEU A 19 2.80 -4.10 2.47
N TYR A 20 1.63 -4.22 3.10
CA TYR A 20 1.50 -4.92 4.37
C TYR A 20 1.80 -6.41 4.21
N THR A 21 1.14 -7.12 3.31
CA THR A 21 1.30 -8.58 3.20
C THR A 21 2.70 -8.99 2.77
N MET A 22 3.41 -8.15 2.01
CA MET A 22 4.81 -8.37 1.63
C MET A 22 5.82 -7.77 2.62
N ARG A 23 5.37 -7.29 3.79
CA ARG A 23 6.22 -6.76 4.87
C ARG A 23 7.10 -5.57 4.42
N MET A 24 6.59 -4.79 3.46
CA MET A 24 7.27 -3.63 2.87
C MET A 24 6.94 -2.36 3.64
N TRP A 25 7.55 -2.20 4.82
CA TRP A 25 7.27 -1.09 5.71
C TRP A 25 8.52 -0.37 6.22
N VAL A 26 8.31 0.84 6.73
CA VAL A 26 9.31 1.68 7.36
C VAL A 26 8.76 2.24 8.67
N ARG A 27 9.58 2.27 9.72
CA ARG A 27 9.24 3.01 10.95
C ARG A 27 9.58 4.49 10.76
N PRO A 28 8.86 5.43 11.40
CA PRO A 28 9.25 6.84 11.40
C PRO A 28 10.73 7.01 11.80
N GLY A 29 11.50 7.75 10.99
CA GLY A 29 12.94 7.94 11.19
C GLY A 29 13.83 6.71 10.96
N GLY A 30 13.25 5.55 10.64
CA GLY A 30 13.96 4.29 10.43
C GLY A 30 14.31 4.01 8.98
N ARG A 31 15.12 2.98 8.76
CA ARG A 31 15.36 2.42 7.42
C ARG A 31 14.20 1.52 6.98
N PRO A 32 13.80 1.53 5.70
CA PRO A 32 12.81 0.60 5.17
C PRO A 32 13.23 -0.85 5.38
N ARG A 33 12.33 -1.70 5.89
CA ARG A 33 12.55 -3.15 6.01
C ARG A 33 12.27 -3.90 4.72
N GLY A 34 11.45 -3.32 3.85
CA GLY A 34 11.12 -3.84 2.53
C GLY A 34 10.44 -2.77 1.69
N HIS A 35 10.54 -2.91 0.37
CA HIS A 35 10.03 -1.92 -0.57
C HIS A 35 9.75 -2.52 -1.94
N THR A 36 9.06 -1.78 -2.79
CA THR A 36 8.92 -2.11 -4.20
C THR A 36 9.01 -0.86 -5.07
N SER A 37 9.44 -1.01 -6.32
CA SER A 37 9.46 0.11 -7.27
C SER A 37 8.04 0.55 -7.63
N LEU A 38 7.88 1.82 -8.03
CA LEU A 38 6.58 2.34 -8.48
C LEU A 38 6.04 1.59 -9.71
N SER A 39 6.89 1.13 -10.63
CA SER A 39 6.49 0.29 -11.77
C SER A 39 6.03 -1.10 -11.37
N ASN A 40 6.57 -1.67 -10.29
CA ASN A 40 6.20 -3.00 -9.80
C ASN A 40 4.94 -2.97 -8.91
N LEU A 41 4.62 -1.82 -8.31
CA LEU A 41 3.48 -1.64 -7.42
C LEU A 41 2.14 -2.12 -8.02
N PRO A 42 1.77 -1.81 -9.28
CA PRO A 42 0.49 -2.20 -9.88
C PRO A 42 0.42 -3.66 -10.33
N LYS A 43 1.53 -4.43 -10.26
CA LYS A 43 1.51 -5.86 -10.62
C LYS A 43 0.55 -6.61 -9.70
N GLY A 44 -0.34 -7.40 -10.30
CA GLY A 44 -1.46 -8.09 -9.62
C GLY A 44 -2.80 -7.38 -9.77
N TYR A 45 -2.83 -6.12 -10.20
CA TYR A 45 -4.07 -5.37 -10.45
C TYR A 45 -4.50 -5.45 -11.93
N PRO A 46 -5.81 -5.33 -12.28
CA PRO A 46 -6.26 -5.31 -13.66
C PRO A 46 -5.54 -4.26 -14.52
N ARG A 47 -5.02 -4.68 -15.68
CA ARG A 47 -4.13 -3.85 -16.54
C ARG A 47 -4.73 -2.49 -16.91
N ARG A 48 -6.03 -2.46 -17.24
CA ARG A 48 -6.76 -1.24 -17.65
C ARG A 48 -6.75 -0.11 -16.62
N PHE A 49 -6.52 -0.41 -15.34
CA PHE A 49 -6.53 0.59 -14.26
C PHE A 49 -5.14 0.94 -13.72
N ARG A 50 -4.08 0.27 -14.19
CA ARG A 50 -2.72 0.48 -13.64
C ARG A 50 -2.21 1.91 -13.83
N GLY A 51 -2.67 2.61 -14.87
CA GLY A 51 -2.35 4.03 -15.11
C GLY A 51 -2.84 4.99 -14.01
N LEU A 52 -3.75 4.55 -13.15
CA LEU A 52 -4.30 5.37 -12.05
C LEU A 52 -3.42 5.34 -10.79
N PHE A 53 -2.48 4.39 -10.68
CA PHE A 53 -1.65 4.20 -9.49
C PHE A 53 -0.80 5.42 -9.11
N PRO A 54 -0.12 6.12 -10.04
CA PRO A 54 0.70 7.29 -9.67
C PRO A 54 -0.10 8.37 -8.92
N ALA A 55 -1.35 8.60 -9.30
CA ALA A 55 -2.22 9.55 -8.61
C ALA A 55 -2.54 9.07 -7.18
N GLN A 56 -2.84 7.79 -7.01
CA GLN A 56 -3.17 7.23 -5.69
C GLN A 56 -1.96 7.13 -4.76
N VAL A 57 -0.76 6.87 -5.29
CA VAL A 57 0.50 6.96 -4.53
C VAL A 57 0.69 8.38 -3.98
N ARG A 58 0.47 9.42 -4.79
CA ARG A 58 0.55 10.81 -4.30
C ARG A 58 -0.47 11.11 -3.20
N VAL A 59 -1.67 10.55 -3.29
CA VAL A 59 -2.70 10.68 -2.24
C VAL A 59 -2.25 9.99 -0.95
N LEU A 60 -1.86 8.71 -1.02
CA LEU A 60 -1.39 7.95 0.14
C LEU A 60 -0.17 8.58 0.82
N ARG A 61 0.75 9.15 0.03
CA ARG A 61 1.91 9.87 0.57
C ARG A 61 1.49 11.12 1.33
N ARG A 62 0.56 11.92 0.78
CA ARG A 62 0.00 13.10 1.47
C ARG A 62 -0.76 12.73 2.75
N MET A 63 -1.36 11.54 2.78
CA MET A 63 -2.02 11.02 3.98
C MET A 63 -1.04 10.46 5.03
N GLY A 64 0.26 10.41 4.74
CA GLY A 64 1.27 9.83 5.64
C GLY A 64 1.25 8.31 5.74
N LEU A 65 0.55 7.62 4.83
CA LEU A 65 0.39 6.15 4.89
C LEU A 65 1.52 5.39 4.20
N ILE A 66 2.21 6.03 3.27
CA ILE A 66 3.37 5.50 2.56
C ILE A 66 4.46 6.55 2.46
N VAL A 67 5.70 6.10 2.25
CA VAL A 67 6.81 6.94 1.83
C VAL A 67 7.31 6.52 0.46
N THR A 68 7.87 7.47 -0.27
CA THR A 68 8.62 7.22 -1.52
C THR A 68 10.04 7.71 -1.37
N PHE A 69 11.03 6.91 -1.76
CA PHE A 69 12.45 7.26 -1.61
C PHE A 69 13.26 6.70 -2.79
N PRO A 70 14.39 7.33 -3.16
CA PRO A 70 15.31 6.76 -4.13
C PRO A 70 15.94 5.47 -3.58
N HIS A 71 16.17 4.48 -4.44
CA HIS A 71 16.89 3.25 -4.09
C HIS A 71 18.13 3.13 -4.97
N SER A 72 19.30 3.02 -4.35
CA SER A 72 20.59 2.90 -5.04
C SER A 72 20.59 1.67 -5.94
N GLY A 73 20.75 1.89 -7.25
CA GLY A 73 20.71 0.84 -8.28
C GLY A 73 19.47 0.87 -9.16
N ASP A 74 18.43 1.61 -8.76
CA ASP A 74 17.21 1.80 -9.55
C ASP A 74 17.04 3.26 -10.00
N ARG A 75 16.52 3.43 -11.22
CA ARG A 75 16.20 4.76 -11.78
C ARG A 75 14.84 5.28 -11.30
N GLU A 76 14.05 4.44 -10.65
CA GLU A 76 12.71 4.76 -10.18
C GLU A 76 12.64 4.86 -8.65
N PRO A 77 11.75 5.70 -8.10
CA PRO A 77 11.49 5.70 -6.67
C PRO A 77 10.88 4.38 -6.20
N HIS A 78 11.21 4.03 -4.97
CA HIS A 78 10.66 2.88 -4.25
C HIS A 78 9.63 3.35 -3.23
N VAL A 79 8.72 2.45 -2.85
CA VAL A 79 7.63 2.71 -1.91
C VAL A 79 7.61 1.69 -0.78
N SER A 80 7.32 2.18 0.43
CA SER A 80 7.05 1.38 1.63
C SER A 80 5.89 1.98 2.41
N ALA A 81 5.15 1.15 3.15
CA ALA A 81 4.12 1.61 4.08
C ALA A 81 4.75 2.21 5.36
N VAL A 82 4.11 3.21 5.95
CA VAL A 82 4.54 3.82 7.22
C VAL A 82 3.99 3.00 8.38
N LEU A 83 4.86 2.68 9.35
CA LEU A 83 4.55 1.90 10.54
C LEU A 83 4.52 2.80 11.79
N SER A 84 3.62 3.78 11.80
CA SER A 84 3.20 4.51 13.02
C SER A 84 1.79 4.06 13.42
N PRO A 85 1.38 4.17 14.70
CA PRO A 85 0.04 3.78 15.14
C PRO A 85 -1.09 4.38 14.28
N GLU A 86 -1.02 5.67 13.99
CA GLU A 86 -2.03 6.42 13.23
C GLU A 86 -2.07 5.99 11.75
N ALA A 87 -0.89 5.77 11.15
CA ALA A 87 -0.79 5.32 9.77
C ALA A 87 -1.28 3.87 9.62
N VAL A 88 -1.04 3.02 10.61
CA VAL A 88 -1.52 1.64 10.64
C VAL A 88 -3.03 1.61 10.78
N GLU A 89 -3.62 2.36 11.70
CA GLU A 89 -5.07 2.39 11.90
C GLU A 89 -5.81 2.80 10.61
N ARG A 90 -5.48 3.97 10.08
CA ARG A 90 -6.10 4.49 8.86
C ARG A 90 -5.76 3.67 7.62
N GLY A 91 -4.55 3.10 7.56
CA GLY A 91 -4.15 2.22 6.47
C GLY A 91 -4.90 0.88 6.47
N LEU A 92 -5.19 0.33 7.66
CA LEU A 92 -5.98 -0.90 7.81
C LEU A 92 -7.44 -0.70 7.39
N GLU A 93 -8.03 0.47 7.61
CA GLU A 93 -9.39 0.78 7.12
C GLU A 93 -9.48 0.63 5.60
N LEU A 94 -8.59 1.29 4.85
CA LEU A 94 -8.53 1.20 3.39
C LEU A 94 -8.18 -0.20 2.90
N CYS A 95 -7.21 -0.83 3.55
CA CYS A 95 -6.79 -2.20 3.23
C CYS A 95 -7.94 -3.19 3.41
N ASN A 96 -8.64 -3.13 4.54
CA ASN A 96 -9.72 -4.06 4.87
C ASN A 96 -10.98 -3.81 4.03
N ALA A 97 -11.25 -2.55 3.66
CA ALA A 97 -12.29 -2.24 2.68
C ALA A 97 -12.02 -2.90 1.32
N TYR A 98 -10.77 -2.82 0.83
CA TYR A 98 -10.35 -3.55 -0.37
C TYR A 98 -10.46 -5.06 -0.19
N ARG A 99 -9.94 -5.62 0.92
CA ARG A 99 -9.96 -7.06 1.17
C ARG A 99 -11.37 -7.62 1.20
N HIS A 100 -12.29 -6.93 1.87
CA HIS A 100 -13.72 -7.27 1.85
C HIS A 100 -14.27 -7.31 0.42
N ALA A 101 -13.98 -6.29 -0.39
CA ALA A 101 -14.47 -6.21 -1.78
C ALA A 101 -13.93 -7.32 -2.70
N VAL A 102 -12.80 -7.94 -2.36
CA VAL A 102 -12.23 -9.07 -3.12
C VAL A 102 -12.36 -10.42 -2.40
N GLY A 103 -13.16 -10.50 -1.33
CA GLY A 103 -13.43 -11.75 -0.61
C GLY A 103 -12.26 -12.27 0.25
N LEU A 104 -11.35 -11.40 0.67
CA LEU A 104 -10.24 -11.74 1.57
C LEU A 104 -10.59 -11.44 3.04
N PRO A 105 -10.09 -12.24 4.01
CA PRO A 105 -10.31 -11.98 5.44
C PRO A 105 -9.64 -10.66 5.87
N PRO A 106 -10.17 -9.87 6.81
CA PRO A 106 -9.54 -8.63 7.24
C PRO A 106 -8.17 -8.86 7.90
N LEU A 107 -7.28 -7.87 7.83
CA LEU A 107 -6.02 -7.86 8.58
C LEU A 107 -6.20 -7.21 9.97
N GLY A 108 -5.59 -7.80 10.98
CA GLY A 108 -5.50 -7.24 12.34
C GLY A 108 -4.34 -6.26 12.57
N ARG A 109 -4.42 -5.45 13.64
CA ARG A 109 -3.41 -4.45 14.04
C ARG A 109 -2.05 -5.04 14.41
N SER A 110 -2.01 -6.30 14.82
CA SER A 110 -0.78 -6.92 15.32
C SER A 110 0.22 -7.25 14.20
N PHE A 111 -0.20 -7.21 12.93
CA PHE A 111 0.54 -7.76 11.78
C PHE A 111 1.07 -9.21 12.01
N ARG A 112 0.63 -9.89 13.09
CA ARG A 112 1.07 -11.25 13.48
C ARG A 112 0.52 -12.32 12.53
N GLU A 113 -0.37 -11.97 11.62
CA GLU A 113 -0.84 -12.84 10.54
C GLU A 113 0.09 -12.81 9.31
N LEU A 114 1.21 -12.07 9.37
CA LEU A 114 2.20 -11.94 8.31
C LEU A 114 3.57 -12.52 8.69
N VAL A 115 3.56 -13.53 9.58
CA VAL A 115 4.77 -14.24 10.03
C VAL A 115 5.08 -15.37 9.06
#